data_AF-A0A514LEH2-F1
#
_entry.id   AF-A0A514LEH2-F1
#
_cell.length_a   1.000
_cell.length_b   1.000
_cell.length_c   1.000
_cell.angle_alpha   90.00
_cell.angle_beta   90.00
_cell.angle_gamma   90.00
#
_symmetry.space_group_name_H-M   'P 1'
#
loop_
_entity.id
_entity.type
_entity.pdbx_description
1 polymer ?
#
loop_
_entity_poly.entity_id
_entity_poly.type
_entity_poly.pdbx_seq_one_letter_code
_entity_poly.pdbx_strand_id
1 'polypeptide(L)'
;MNSKSKQEILLDLENLEKTTKKLNSSLKSQPTNISKKETRNEVEKFVRTWYEGIKIDLVTLKIEQSLITELELIFDKLLKLSSSVSRKTSYLECMDNIIPKLRKLKFEITKNPFQNTELLDLESLTEHATNDEIEYLTEAVNCANQGYFRASVVLGWSAAIARIHKVIEKNGFDEFNRKSVEMKGKTKGRYKRFSKSFDIGSLSELQTVFDTDILWIVEYWGLIDTNEHDRLEICFTMRNNAAHPGEAPITEPNLLSFYSDLKIMVFDNSDFKIV
;
A
#
# COMPACT_ATOMS: atom_id res chain seq x y z
N MET A 1 -11.28 5.34 6.29
CA MET A 1 -12.01 4.21 6.91
C MET A 1 -10.96 3.16 7.24
N ASN A 2 -10.85 2.72 8.49
CA ASN A 2 -9.91 1.65 8.85
C ASN A 2 -10.34 0.36 8.15
N SER A 3 -9.39 -0.32 7.50
CA SER A 3 -9.62 -1.64 6.91
C SER A 3 -9.92 -2.64 8.03
N LYS A 4 -11.00 -3.42 7.90
CA LYS A 4 -11.35 -4.46 8.88
C LYS A 4 -10.35 -5.62 8.81
N SER A 5 -10.06 -6.19 9.98
CA SER A 5 -9.27 -7.41 10.08
C SER A 5 -10.00 -8.61 9.46
N LYS A 6 -9.24 -9.65 9.09
CA LYS A 6 -9.79 -10.94 8.60
C LYS A 6 -10.91 -11.48 9.50
N GLN A 7 -10.71 -11.43 10.81
CA GLN A 7 -11.64 -12.01 11.78
C GLN A 7 -12.96 -11.24 11.80
N GLU A 8 -12.92 -9.91 11.68
CA GLU A 8 -14.10 -9.07 11.58
C GLU A 8 -14.87 -9.35 10.29
N ILE A 9 -14.18 -9.51 9.15
CA ILE A 9 -14.83 -9.83 7.87
C ILE A 9 -15.48 -11.21 7.89
N LEU A 10 -14.81 -12.20 8.49
CA LEU A 10 -15.38 -13.54 8.68
C LEU A 10 -16.62 -13.52 9.59
N LEU A 11 -16.60 -12.68 10.63
CA LEU A 11 -17.75 -12.49 11.53
C LEU A 11 -18.92 -11.82 10.79
N ASP A 12 -18.65 -10.80 9.96
CA ASP A 12 -19.66 -10.14 9.16
C ASP A 12 -20.30 -11.09 8.14
N LEU A 13 -19.51 -11.94 7.49
CA LEU A 13 -20.02 -12.98 6.60
C LEU A 13 -20.87 -14.02 7.35
N GLU A 14 -20.51 -14.36 8.58
CA GLU A 14 -21.33 -15.24 9.43
C GLU A 14 -22.65 -14.58 9.82
N ASN A 15 -22.63 -13.31 10.18
CA ASN A 15 -23.83 -12.53 10.48
C ASN A 15 -24.73 -12.40 9.25
N LEU A 16 -24.16 -12.22 8.07
CA LEU A 16 -24.89 -12.19 6.81
C LEU A 16 -25.53 -13.56 6.50
N GLU A 17 -24.81 -14.68 6.72
CA GLU A 17 -25.37 -16.03 6.55
C GLU A 17 -26.53 -16.28 7.53
N LYS A 18 -26.40 -15.88 8.80
CA LYS A 18 -27.48 -15.97 9.81
C LYS A 18 -28.69 -15.14 9.40
N THR A 19 -28.46 -13.91 8.93
CA THR A 19 -29.53 -13.02 8.45
C THR A 19 -30.23 -13.60 7.22
N THR A 20 -29.48 -14.17 6.28
CA THR A 20 -30.01 -14.84 5.09
C THR A 20 -30.94 -16.00 5.49
N LYS A 21 -30.52 -16.85 6.43
CA LYS A 21 -31.36 -17.96 6.94
C LYS A 21 -32.64 -17.47 7.61
N LYS A 22 -32.54 -16.42 8.44
CA LYS A 22 -33.71 -15.83 9.12
C LYS A 22 -34.69 -15.25 8.11
N LEU A 23 -34.19 -14.50 7.14
CA LEU A 23 -35.01 -13.87 6.11
C LEU A 23 -35.64 -14.92 5.19
N ASN A 24 -34.90 -15.95 4.79
CA ASN A 24 -35.44 -17.08 4.01
C ASN A 24 -36.62 -17.77 4.73
N SER A 25 -36.47 -18.04 6.03
CA SER A 25 -37.56 -18.59 6.85
C SER A 25 -38.77 -17.66 6.96
N SER A 26 -38.56 -16.36 7.15
CA SER A 26 -39.62 -15.35 7.15
C SER A 26 -40.36 -15.32 5.81
N LEU A 27 -39.63 -15.35 4.69
CA LEU A 27 -40.19 -15.34 3.34
C LEU A 27 -41.04 -16.58 3.05
N LYS A 28 -40.66 -17.76 3.55
CA LYS A 28 -41.46 -19.00 3.37
C LYS A 28 -42.88 -18.87 3.91
N SER A 29 -43.06 -18.15 5.02
CA SER A 29 -44.36 -17.88 5.65
C SER A 29 -45.22 -16.85 4.92
N GLN A 30 -44.68 -16.14 3.93
CA GLN A 30 -45.42 -15.13 3.18
C GLN A 30 -46.37 -15.75 2.13
N PRO A 31 -47.38 -15.00 1.67
CA PRO A 31 -48.26 -15.39 0.57
C PRO A 31 -47.49 -15.65 -0.75
N THR A 32 -48.20 -16.13 -1.77
CA THR A 32 -47.62 -16.43 -3.10
C THR A 32 -46.91 -15.21 -3.72
N ASN A 33 -47.44 -14.01 -3.47
CA ASN A 33 -46.82 -12.75 -3.87
C ASN A 33 -46.46 -11.93 -2.63
N ILE A 34 -45.29 -11.31 -2.67
CA ILE A 34 -44.81 -10.42 -1.61
C ILE A 34 -45.19 -8.99 -1.98
N SER A 35 -46.31 -8.52 -1.42
CA SER A 35 -46.81 -7.15 -1.62
C SER A 35 -46.52 -6.22 -0.44
N LYS A 36 -46.42 -6.79 0.78
CA LYS A 36 -46.16 -6.06 2.02
C LYS A 36 -44.87 -5.23 1.90
N LYS A 37 -44.97 -3.93 2.16
CA LYS A 37 -43.86 -3.00 2.03
C LYS A 37 -42.78 -3.29 3.06
N GLU A 38 -43.18 -3.74 4.24
CA GLU A 38 -42.30 -4.08 5.36
C GLU A 38 -41.33 -5.21 4.98
N THR A 39 -41.85 -6.29 4.40
CA THR A 39 -41.02 -7.42 3.93
C THR A 39 -40.07 -7.00 2.81
N ARG A 40 -40.53 -6.13 1.90
CA ARG A 40 -39.70 -5.61 0.81
C ARG A 40 -38.57 -4.73 1.33
N ASN A 41 -38.86 -3.84 2.28
CA ASN A 41 -37.87 -3.00 2.95
C ASN A 41 -36.85 -3.83 3.74
N GLU A 42 -37.28 -4.94 4.36
CA GLU A 42 -36.38 -5.86 5.07
C GLU A 42 -35.37 -6.51 4.10
N VAL A 43 -35.83 -6.94 2.93
CA VAL A 43 -34.96 -7.46 1.86
C VAL A 43 -34.03 -6.37 1.34
N GLU A 44 -34.52 -5.16 1.10
CA GLU A 44 -33.67 -4.04 0.65
C GLU A 44 -32.56 -3.73 1.66
N LYS A 45 -32.89 -3.66 2.95
CA LYS A 45 -31.91 -3.44 4.02
C LYS A 45 -30.86 -4.55 4.07
N PHE A 46 -31.28 -5.79 3.88
CA PHE A 46 -30.36 -6.93 3.77
C PHE A 46 -29.38 -6.77 2.59
N VAL A 47 -29.87 -6.38 1.41
CA VAL A 47 -29.03 -6.14 0.23
C VAL A 47 -28.06 -4.97 0.47
N ARG A 48 -28.52 -3.90 1.12
CA ARG A 48 -27.66 -2.75 1.46
C ARG A 48 -26.51 -3.14 2.37
N THR A 49 -26.74 -4.04 3.33
CA THR A 49 -25.70 -4.54 4.24
C THR A 49 -24.53 -5.19 3.49
N TRP A 50 -24.81 -5.84 2.35
CA TRP A 50 -23.77 -6.37 1.47
C TRP A 50 -22.98 -5.25 0.79
N TYR A 51 -23.66 -4.32 0.11
CA TYR A 51 -23.01 -3.29 -0.71
C TYR A 51 -22.30 -2.20 0.10
N GLU A 52 -22.90 -1.78 1.22
CA GLU A 52 -22.42 -0.66 2.04
C GLU A 52 -21.38 -1.11 3.09
N GLY A 53 -21.17 -2.43 3.25
CA GLY A 53 -20.22 -2.99 4.20
C GLY A 53 -19.35 -4.08 3.58
N ILE A 54 -19.89 -5.30 3.56
CA ILE A 54 -19.10 -6.51 3.30
C ILE A 54 -18.37 -6.47 1.95
N LYS A 55 -19.02 -6.00 0.87
CA LYS A 55 -18.38 -5.92 -0.46
C LYS A 55 -17.12 -5.06 -0.44
N ILE A 56 -17.17 -3.90 0.21
CA ILE A 56 -16.05 -2.96 0.28
C ILE A 56 -14.87 -3.65 0.97
N ASP A 57 -15.16 -4.35 2.06
CA ASP A 57 -14.16 -5.08 2.84
C ASP A 57 -13.58 -6.30 2.09
N LEU A 58 -14.27 -6.85 1.08
CA LEU A 58 -13.77 -7.98 0.27
C LEU A 58 -12.81 -7.54 -0.85
N VAL A 59 -12.92 -6.30 -1.34
CA VAL A 59 -12.02 -5.78 -2.39
C VAL A 59 -10.57 -5.71 -1.89
N THR A 60 -10.37 -5.46 -0.61
CA THR A 60 -9.03 -5.42 0.01
C THR A 60 -8.38 -6.80 0.12
N LEU A 61 -9.15 -7.89 -0.06
CA LEU A 61 -8.69 -9.25 0.23
C LEU A 61 -8.17 -10.04 -0.98
N LYS A 62 -8.05 -9.41 -2.15
CA LYS A 62 -7.61 -10.06 -3.41
C LYS A 62 -8.31 -11.40 -3.69
N ILE A 63 -9.58 -11.51 -3.29
CA ILE A 63 -10.39 -12.72 -3.51
C ILE A 63 -10.71 -12.86 -5.00
N GLU A 64 -10.92 -14.09 -5.46
CA GLU A 64 -11.37 -14.38 -6.82
C GLU A 64 -12.61 -13.53 -7.18
N GLN A 65 -12.42 -12.57 -8.09
CA GLN A 65 -13.45 -11.59 -8.46
C GLN A 65 -14.70 -12.22 -9.09
N SER A 66 -14.57 -13.42 -9.67
CA SER A 66 -15.68 -14.19 -10.22
C SER A 66 -16.73 -14.51 -9.14
N LEU A 67 -16.28 -14.88 -7.93
CA LEU A 67 -17.16 -15.27 -6.83
C LEU A 67 -17.93 -14.09 -6.24
N ILE A 68 -17.28 -12.92 -6.18
CA ILE A 68 -17.93 -11.66 -5.76
C ILE A 68 -18.98 -11.26 -6.80
N THR A 69 -18.62 -11.27 -8.08
CA THR A 69 -19.54 -10.93 -9.19
C THR A 69 -20.77 -11.86 -9.20
N GLU A 70 -20.59 -13.15 -8.95
CA GLU A 70 -21.71 -14.10 -8.87
C GLU A 70 -22.68 -13.80 -7.72
N LEU A 71 -22.18 -13.32 -6.58
CA LEU A 71 -23.02 -12.90 -5.45
C LEU A 71 -23.75 -11.59 -5.78
N GLU A 72 -23.06 -10.62 -6.38
CA GLU A 72 -23.64 -9.33 -6.80
C GLU A 72 -24.83 -9.52 -7.73
N LEU A 73 -24.72 -10.39 -8.73
CA LEU A 73 -25.84 -10.69 -9.63
C LEU A 73 -27.09 -11.18 -8.88
N ILE A 74 -26.92 -11.93 -7.79
CA ILE A 74 -28.03 -12.39 -6.97
C ILE A 74 -28.58 -11.25 -6.09
N PHE A 75 -27.71 -10.44 -5.50
CA PHE A 75 -28.11 -9.28 -4.70
C PHE A 75 -28.84 -8.22 -5.53
N ASP A 76 -28.41 -7.98 -6.76
CA ASP A 76 -29.09 -7.09 -7.71
C ASP A 76 -30.48 -7.63 -8.10
N LYS A 77 -30.59 -8.94 -8.32
CA LYS A 77 -31.89 -9.60 -8.55
C LYS A 77 -32.80 -9.42 -7.34
N LEU A 78 -32.30 -9.60 -6.11
CA LEU A 78 -33.08 -9.37 -4.89
C LEU A 78 -33.51 -7.91 -4.72
N LEU A 79 -32.63 -6.96 -5.01
CA LEU A 79 -32.94 -5.54 -4.94
C LEU A 79 -34.06 -5.19 -5.92
N LYS A 80 -33.97 -5.68 -7.16
CA LYS A 80 -35.01 -5.51 -8.17
C LYS A 80 -36.34 -6.12 -7.73
N LEU A 81 -36.33 -7.32 -7.16
CA LEU A 81 -37.54 -7.95 -6.63
C LEU A 81 -38.16 -7.12 -5.50
N SER A 82 -37.37 -6.50 -4.62
CA SER A 82 -37.84 -5.68 -3.51
C SER A 82 -38.51 -4.37 -3.94
N SER A 83 -38.18 -3.85 -5.12
CA SER A 83 -38.76 -2.59 -5.62
C SER A 83 -40.26 -2.68 -5.94
N SER A 84 -40.78 -3.88 -6.22
CA SER A 84 -42.15 -4.09 -6.69
C SER A 84 -42.78 -5.37 -6.13
N VAL A 85 -44.09 -5.56 -6.36
CA VAL A 85 -44.76 -6.80 -5.96
C VAL A 85 -44.24 -7.94 -6.82
N SER A 86 -43.67 -8.97 -6.19
CA SER A 86 -43.02 -10.07 -6.87
C SER A 86 -43.38 -11.42 -6.25
N ARG A 87 -43.20 -12.51 -7.02
CA ARG A 87 -43.51 -13.87 -6.57
C ARG A 87 -42.55 -14.30 -5.46
N LYS A 88 -43.08 -14.91 -4.40
CA LYS A 88 -42.30 -15.49 -3.30
C LYS A 88 -41.24 -16.46 -3.80
N THR A 89 -41.58 -17.29 -4.79
CA THR A 89 -40.66 -18.28 -5.36
C THR A 89 -39.37 -17.66 -5.91
N SER A 90 -39.44 -16.47 -6.51
CA SER A 90 -38.27 -15.75 -7.03
C SER A 90 -37.34 -15.26 -5.91
N TYR A 91 -37.90 -14.86 -4.76
CA TYR A 91 -37.09 -14.50 -3.59
C TYR A 91 -36.40 -15.73 -2.99
N LEU A 92 -37.15 -16.83 -2.80
CA LEU A 92 -36.61 -18.06 -2.23
C LEU A 92 -35.48 -18.63 -3.10
N GLU A 93 -35.65 -18.63 -4.42
CA GLU A 93 -34.61 -19.02 -5.37
C GLU A 93 -33.32 -18.20 -5.16
N CYS A 94 -33.42 -16.88 -5.00
CA CYS A 94 -32.24 -16.05 -4.73
C CYS A 94 -31.61 -16.41 -3.38
N MET A 95 -32.41 -16.51 -2.31
CA MET A 95 -31.93 -16.81 -0.96
C MET A 95 -31.21 -18.17 -0.88
N ASP A 96 -31.75 -19.19 -1.54
CA ASP A 96 -31.18 -20.54 -1.54
C ASP A 96 -29.84 -20.59 -2.30
N ASN A 97 -29.62 -19.67 -3.27
CA ASN A 97 -28.35 -19.54 -3.99
C ASN A 97 -27.28 -18.71 -3.25
N ILE A 98 -27.68 -17.84 -2.30
CA ILE A 98 -26.74 -17.01 -1.54
C ILE A 98 -25.94 -17.85 -0.54
N ILE A 99 -26.60 -18.73 0.22
CA ILE A 99 -25.95 -19.47 1.32
C ILE A 99 -24.75 -20.30 0.83
N PRO A 100 -24.84 -21.11 -0.24
CA PRO A 100 -23.69 -21.87 -0.74
C PRO A 100 -22.52 -20.98 -1.17
N LYS A 101 -22.81 -19.83 -1.80
CA LYS A 101 -21.79 -18.88 -2.26
C LYS A 101 -21.11 -18.16 -1.09
N LEU A 102 -21.86 -17.76 -0.06
CA LEU A 102 -21.28 -17.19 1.16
C LEU A 102 -20.36 -18.20 1.87
N ARG A 103 -20.74 -19.48 1.90
CA ARG A 103 -19.88 -20.54 2.46
C ARG A 103 -18.61 -20.75 1.66
N LYS A 104 -18.71 -20.78 0.33
CA LYS A 104 -17.53 -20.84 -0.55
C LYS A 104 -16.61 -19.64 -0.30
N LEU A 105 -17.17 -18.44 -0.21
CA LEU A 105 -16.42 -17.21 0.07
C LEU A 105 -15.71 -17.27 1.43
N LYS A 106 -16.40 -17.70 2.49
CA LYS A 106 -15.80 -17.93 3.81
C LYS A 106 -14.68 -18.96 3.76
N PHE A 107 -14.86 -20.04 3.00
CA PHE A 107 -13.85 -21.07 2.83
C PHE A 107 -12.61 -20.53 2.13
N GLU A 108 -12.76 -19.77 1.04
CA GLU A 108 -11.63 -19.13 0.34
C GLU A 108 -10.88 -18.14 1.25
N ILE A 109 -11.60 -17.32 2.02
CA ILE A 109 -11.01 -16.40 3.00
C ILE A 109 -10.25 -17.16 4.09
N THR A 110 -10.80 -18.29 4.56
CA THR A 110 -10.18 -19.10 5.61
C THR A 110 -8.93 -19.84 5.10
N LYS A 111 -9.03 -20.44 3.90
CA LYS A 111 -7.97 -21.24 3.27
C LYS A 111 -6.82 -20.40 2.79
N ASN A 112 -7.08 -19.19 2.28
CA ASN A 112 -6.00 -18.27 2.00
C ASN A 112 -5.37 -17.88 3.34
N PRO A 113 -4.08 -18.21 3.57
CA PRO A 113 -3.36 -17.61 4.67
C PRO A 113 -3.41 -16.12 4.40
N PHE A 114 -4.22 -15.42 5.20
CA PHE A 114 -3.96 -14.00 5.38
C PHE A 114 -2.61 -14.01 6.06
N GLN A 115 -1.58 -13.76 5.30
CA GLN A 115 -0.66 -12.82 5.85
C GLN A 115 -1.48 -11.53 5.98
N ASN A 116 -1.64 -11.02 7.21
CA ASN A 116 -1.52 -9.58 7.37
C ASN A 116 -0.09 -9.25 6.88
N THR A 117 0.17 -9.34 5.57
CA THR A 117 1.41 -8.82 5.02
C THR A 117 1.09 -7.36 4.91
N GLU A 118 1.37 -6.62 5.98
CA GLU A 118 1.93 -5.31 5.75
C GLU A 118 3.00 -5.53 4.68
N LEU A 119 2.81 -4.92 3.51
CA LEU A 119 3.73 -5.10 2.39
C LEU A 119 5.15 -4.70 2.82
N LEU A 120 5.22 -3.81 3.80
CA LEU A 120 6.42 -3.34 4.47
C LEU A 120 6.16 -3.41 5.97
N ASP A 121 7.06 -4.08 6.69
CA ASP A 121 7.07 -4.10 8.15
C ASP A 121 7.59 -2.75 8.66
N LEU A 122 6.68 -1.91 9.20
CA LEU A 122 7.03 -0.57 9.67
C LEU A 122 8.00 -0.61 10.85
N GLU A 123 7.85 -1.58 11.76
CA GLU A 123 8.71 -1.71 12.93
C GLU A 123 10.15 -1.99 12.48
N SER A 124 10.33 -2.92 11.55
CA SER A 124 11.63 -3.22 10.96
C SER A 124 12.24 -2.03 10.22
N LEU A 125 11.43 -1.26 9.49
CA LEU A 125 11.90 -0.12 8.70
C LEU A 125 12.29 1.09 9.56
N THR A 126 11.67 1.24 10.73
CA THR A 126 11.85 2.40 11.62
C THR A 126 12.81 2.17 12.77
N GLU A 127 13.34 0.96 12.93
CA GLU A 127 14.23 0.56 14.05
C GLU A 127 15.38 1.55 14.32
N HIS A 128 15.98 2.10 13.26
CA HIS A 128 17.11 3.05 13.35
C HIS A 128 16.77 4.45 12.81
N ALA A 129 15.49 4.72 12.52
CA ALA A 129 15.03 5.99 11.96
C ALA A 129 14.96 7.09 13.03
N THR A 130 15.13 8.36 12.63
CA THR A 130 14.88 9.51 13.53
C THR A 130 13.39 9.85 13.55
N ASN A 131 12.92 10.60 14.55
CA ASN A 131 11.50 11.00 14.64
C ASN A 131 10.97 11.64 13.33
N ASP A 132 11.74 12.55 12.73
CA ASP A 132 11.34 13.20 11.47
C ASP A 132 11.24 12.20 10.30
N GLU A 133 12.09 11.18 10.28
CA GLU A 133 12.05 10.14 9.24
C GLU A 133 10.92 9.14 9.48
N ILE A 134 10.59 8.84 10.75
CA ILE A 134 9.47 7.98 11.12
C ILE A 134 8.17 8.56 10.57
N GLU A 135 7.98 9.88 10.57
CA GLU A 135 6.81 10.51 9.97
C GLU A 135 6.70 10.19 8.48
N TYR A 136 7.79 10.41 7.72
CA TYR A 136 7.83 10.08 6.30
C TYR A 136 7.62 8.57 6.04
N LEU A 137 8.31 7.71 6.79
CA LEU A 137 8.25 6.26 6.61
C LEU A 137 6.87 5.70 6.98
N THR A 138 6.23 6.23 8.02
CA THR A 138 4.87 5.85 8.41
C THR A 138 3.89 6.20 7.30
N GLU A 139 3.97 7.41 6.75
CA GLU A 139 3.12 7.79 5.61
C GLU A 139 3.41 6.92 4.39
N ALA A 140 4.68 6.60 4.12
CA ALA A 140 5.09 5.77 3.01
C ALA A 140 4.56 4.33 3.10
N VAL A 141 4.60 3.72 4.28
CA VAL A 141 4.03 2.39 4.55
C VAL A 141 2.50 2.42 4.43
N ASN A 142 1.85 3.46 4.95
CA ASN A 142 0.40 3.63 4.81
C ASN A 142 -0.03 3.76 3.35
N CYS A 143 0.75 4.47 2.52
CA CYS A 143 0.53 4.51 1.08
C CYS A 143 0.69 3.13 0.44
N ALA A 144 1.74 2.38 0.81
CA ALA A 144 1.99 1.04 0.29
C ALA A 144 0.84 0.08 0.59
N ASN A 145 0.38 0.05 1.84
CA ASN A 145 -0.70 -0.83 2.30
C ASN A 145 -2.05 -0.52 1.64
N GLN A 146 -2.22 0.69 1.09
CA GLN A 146 -3.40 1.11 0.33
C GLN A 146 -3.24 0.95 -1.19
N GLY A 147 -2.10 0.42 -1.67
CA GLY A 147 -1.82 0.26 -3.10
C GLY A 147 -1.31 1.53 -3.79
N TYR A 148 -1.03 2.61 -3.06
CA TYR A 148 -0.47 3.85 -3.57
C TYR A 148 1.06 3.78 -3.67
N PHE A 149 1.58 2.82 -4.44
CA PHE A 149 3.02 2.52 -4.50
C PHE A 149 3.89 3.69 -4.97
N ARG A 150 3.39 4.51 -5.91
CA ARG A 150 4.11 5.70 -6.37
C ARG A 150 4.35 6.71 -5.23
N ALA A 151 3.31 6.98 -4.43
CA ALA A 151 3.42 7.87 -3.27
C ALA A 151 4.37 7.27 -2.23
N SER A 152 4.27 5.97 -1.99
CA SER A 152 5.16 5.24 -1.09
C SER A 152 6.64 5.40 -1.48
N VAL A 153 6.99 5.18 -2.75
CA VAL A 153 8.37 5.35 -3.23
C VAL A 153 8.88 6.79 -3.04
N VAL A 154 8.05 7.79 -3.33
CA VAL A 154 8.43 9.20 -3.16
C VAL A 154 8.74 9.51 -1.69
N LEU A 155 7.87 9.10 -0.78
CA LEU A 155 8.04 9.34 0.67
C LEU A 155 9.20 8.54 1.26
N GLY A 156 9.39 7.29 0.84
CA GLY A 156 10.52 6.46 1.27
C GLY A 156 11.87 7.06 0.86
N TRP A 157 11.97 7.59 -0.36
CA TRP A 157 13.18 8.30 -0.81
C TRP A 157 13.38 9.61 -0.05
N SER A 158 12.31 10.37 0.24
CA SER A 158 12.39 11.58 1.06
C SER A 158 12.99 11.30 2.45
N ALA A 159 12.61 10.20 3.09
CA ALA A 159 13.22 9.78 4.36
C ALA A 159 14.72 9.45 4.19
N ALA A 160 15.08 8.71 3.13
CA ALA A 160 16.46 8.31 2.87
C ALA A 160 17.39 9.50 2.58
N ILE A 161 16.97 10.44 1.72
CA ILE A 161 17.79 11.61 1.40
C ILE A 161 17.90 12.57 2.59
N ALA A 162 16.86 12.69 3.42
CA ALA A 162 16.92 13.45 4.67
C ALA A 162 17.98 12.88 5.62
N ARG A 163 18.07 11.56 5.75
CA ARG A 163 19.11 10.87 6.52
C ARG A 163 20.51 11.18 5.98
N ILE A 164 20.71 11.08 4.66
CA ILE A 164 21.98 11.41 4.00
C ILE A 164 22.38 12.88 4.26
N HIS A 165 21.44 13.82 4.13
CA HIS A 165 21.69 15.23 4.40
C HIS A 165 22.14 15.48 5.85
N LYS A 166 21.47 14.86 6.83
CA LYS A 166 21.83 14.98 8.25
C LYS A 166 23.23 14.42 8.53
N VAL A 167 23.64 13.37 7.83
CA VAL A 167 24.99 12.80 7.98
C VAL A 167 26.04 13.72 7.36
N ILE A 168 25.75 14.34 6.21
CA ILE A 168 26.61 15.37 5.62
C ILE A 168 26.76 16.56 6.58
N GLU A 169 25.65 17.02 7.18
CA GLU A 169 25.67 18.08 8.19
C GLU A 169 26.51 17.70 9.42
N LYS A 170 26.31 16.48 9.95
CA LYS A 170 27.08 15.94 11.10
C LYS A 170 28.57 15.87 10.80
N ASN A 171 28.95 15.42 9.61
CA ASN A 171 30.35 15.29 9.20
C ASN A 171 30.97 16.62 8.72
N GLY A 172 30.16 17.65 8.49
CA GLY A 172 30.56 19.00 8.13
C GLY A 172 30.49 19.29 6.63
N PHE A 173 29.91 20.45 6.28
CA PHE A 173 29.77 20.88 4.89
C PHE A 173 31.13 21.17 4.21
N ASP A 174 32.13 21.62 4.97
CA ASP A 174 33.49 21.85 4.44
C ASP A 174 34.10 20.58 3.83
N GLU A 175 33.85 19.43 4.46
CA GLU A 175 34.34 18.15 3.97
C GLU A 175 33.61 17.74 2.69
N PHE A 176 32.29 17.91 2.63
CA PHE A 176 31.51 17.71 1.41
C PHE A 176 32.00 18.59 0.25
N ASN A 177 32.22 19.88 0.51
CA ASN A 177 32.75 20.83 -0.47
C ASN A 177 34.12 20.39 -0.96
N ARG A 178 35.04 20.03 -0.04
CA ARG A 178 36.37 19.52 -0.37
C ARG A 178 36.30 18.27 -1.24
N LYS A 179 35.46 17.28 -0.89
CA LYS A 179 35.28 16.06 -1.68
C LYS A 179 34.79 16.37 -3.09
N SER A 180 33.86 17.30 -3.25
CA SER A 180 33.37 17.70 -4.57
C SER A 180 34.47 18.30 -5.46
N VAL A 181 35.34 19.15 -4.88
CA VAL A 181 36.48 19.76 -5.58
C VAL A 181 37.53 18.72 -5.95
N GLU A 182 37.86 17.82 -5.03
CA GLU A 182 38.81 16.73 -5.29
C GLU A 182 38.32 15.77 -6.38
N MET A 183 37.03 15.44 -6.35
CA MET A 183 36.41 14.57 -7.34
C MET A 183 36.43 15.19 -8.73
N LYS A 184 36.11 16.49 -8.85
CA LYS A 184 36.23 17.26 -10.10
C LYS A 184 37.65 17.25 -10.67
N GLY A 185 38.67 17.20 -9.80
CA GLY A 185 40.07 17.10 -10.20
C GLY A 185 40.49 15.75 -10.79
N LYS A 186 39.64 14.72 -10.74
CA LYS A 186 39.95 13.38 -11.27
C LYS A 186 39.87 13.37 -12.79
N THR A 187 40.99 13.05 -13.44
CA THR A 187 41.08 12.96 -14.91
C THR A 187 40.98 11.53 -15.45
N LYS A 188 41.00 10.53 -14.57
CA LYS A 188 40.96 9.09 -14.91
C LYS A 188 40.07 8.34 -13.90
N GLY A 189 39.62 7.15 -14.28
CA GLY A 189 38.80 6.27 -13.42
C GLY A 189 37.30 6.58 -13.44
N ARG A 190 36.57 6.03 -12.46
CA ARG A 190 35.10 6.11 -12.31
C ARG A 190 34.60 7.56 -12.29
N TYR A 191 35.28 8.42 -11.52
CA TYR A 191 34.86 9.80 -11.27
C TYR A 191 35.24 10.81 -12.36
N LYS A 192 35.91 10.39 -13.44
CA LYS A 192 36.44 11.31 -14.47
C LYS A 192 35.41 12.19 -15.18
N ARG A 193 34.14 11.80 -15.12
CA ARG A 193 33.01 12.51 -15.77
C ARG A 193 32.35 13.52 -14.84
N PHE A 194 32.65 13.46 -13.54
CA PHE A 194 32.13 14.41 -12.59
C PHE A 194 32.85 15.75 -12.74
N SER A 195 32.11 16.82 -13.01
CA SER A 195 32.66 18.14 -13.35
C SER A 195 32.21 19.27 -12.42
N LYS A 196 31.36 18.96 -11.44
CA LYS A 196 30.75 19.93 -10.53
C LYS A 196 31.62 20.13 -9.29
N SER A 197 31.43 21.27 -8.63
CA SER A 197 32.03 21.59 -7.33
C SER A 197 31.02 22.43 -6.56
N PHE A 198 30.93 22.21 -5.26
CA PHE A 198 29.96 22.88 -4.41
C PHE A 198 30.64 23.68 -3.31
N ASP A 199 29.94 24.70 -2.83
CA ASP A 199 30.32 25.58 -1.73
C ASP A 199 29.07 25.80 -0.87
N ILE A 200 28.76 24.79 -0.07
CA ILE A 200 27.58 24.73 0.80
C ILE A 200 27.98 25.17 2.21
N GLY A 201 27.26 26.11 2.78
CA GLY A 201 27.42 26.58 4.17
C GLY A 201 26.24 26.21 5.08
N SER A 202 25.16 25.66 4.54
CA SER A 202 23.97 25.31 5.32
C SER A 202 23.21 24.11 4.76
N LEU A 203 22.38 23.48 5.60
CA LEU A 203 21.49 22.39 5.20
C LEU A 203 20.50 22.83 4.09
N SER A 204 20.01 24.07 4.16
CA SER A 204 19.08 24.59 3.15
C SER A 204 19.72 24.70 1.77
N GLU A 205 21.02 25.02 1.70
CA GLU A 205 21.75 25.05 0.44
C GLU A 205 22.02 23.64 -0.07
N LEU A 206 22.37 22.70 0.81
CA LEU A 206 22.56 21.29 0.46
C LEU A 206 21.31 20.69 -0.21
N GLN A 207 20.12 21.02 0.30
CA GLN A 207 18.83 20.56 -0.24
C GLN A 207 18.54 21.05 -1.66
N THR A 208 19.30 22.02 -2.19
CA THR A 208 19.18 22.47 -3.59
C THR A 208 20.06 21.66 -4.56
N VAL A 209 20.99 20.85 -4.03
CA VAL A 209 21.86 19.98 -4.81
C VAL A 209 21.06 18.77 -5.30
N PHE A 210 21.28 18.37 -6.56
CA PHE A 210 20.61 17.18 -7.08
C PHE A 210 21.08 15.91 -6.35
N ASP A 211 20.13 15.04 -5.99
CA ASP A 211 20.41 13.78 -5.30
C ASP A 211 21.45 12.92 -6.03
N THR A 212 21.47 12.91 -7.37
CA THR A 212 22.51 12.23 -8.15
C THR A 212 23.91 12.75 -7.82
N ASP A 213 24.08 14.07 -7.71
CA ASP A 213 25.37 14.66 -7.37
C ASP A 213 25.76 14.34 -5.91
N ILE A 214 24.78 14.32 -5.01
CA ILE A 214 24.98 13.91 -3.61
C ILE A 214 25.48 12.46 -3.56
N LEU A 215 24.81 11.52 -4.26
CA LEU A 215 25.21 10.11 -4.32
C LEU A 215 26.64 9.92 -4.82
N TRP A 216 27.05 10.69 -5.84
CA TRP A 216 28.43 10.67 -6.33
C TRP A 216 29.43 11.13 -5.27
N ILE A 217 29.10 12.20 -4.54
CA ILE A 217 30.01 12.76 -3.54
C ILE A 217 30.12 11.84 -2.33
N VAL A 218 29.02 11.26 -1.85
CA VAL A 218 29.07 10.34 -0.71
C VAL A 218 29.76 9.00 -1.05
N GLU A 219 29.66 8.53 -2.30
CA GLU A 219 30.47 7.39 -2.79
C GLU A 219 31.97 7.76 -2.78
N TYR A 220 32.33 8.92 -3.34
CA TYR A 220 33.72 9.36 -3.35
C TYR A 220 34.28 9.62 -1.94
N TRP A 221 33.41 10.06 -1.02
CA TRP A 221 33.73 10.20 0.39
C TRP A 221 33.96 8.84 1.06
N GLY A 222 33.39 7.76 0.51
CA GLY A 222 33.50 6.41 1.06
C GLY A 222 32.47 6.11 2.14
N LEU A 223 31.35 6.85 2.16
CA LEU A 223 30.19 6.54 3.03
C LEU A 223 29.33 5.41 2.45
N ILE A 224 29.45 5.18 1.15
CA ILE A 224 28.87 4.05 0.43
C ILE A 224 29.89 3.54 -0.59
N ASP A 225 29.79 2.27 -0.96
CA ASP A 225 30.58 1.68 -2.04
C ASP A 225 29.93 1.87 -3.43
N THR A 226 30.65 1.45 -4.47
CA THR A 226 30.19 1.53 -5.86
C THR A 226 28.91 0.73 -6.13
N ASN A 227 28.74 -0.45 -5.52
CA ASN A 227 27.54 -1.26 -5.73
C ASN A 227 26.33 -0.65 -5.01
N GLU A 228 26.54 -0.08 -3.82
CA GLU A 228 25.54 0.67 -3.09
C GLU A 228 25.11 1.91 -3.85
N HIS A 229 26.07 2.67 -4.43
CA HIS A 229 25.75 3.79 -5.31
C HIS A 229 24.85 3.37 -6.47
N ASP A 230 25.24 2.33 -7.23
CA ASP A 230 24.50 1.89 -8.40
C ASP A 230 23.05 1.44 -8.02
N ARG A 231 22.88 0.82 -6.84
CA ARG A 231 21.56 0.41 -6.32
C ARG A 231 20.72 1.58 -5.79
N LEU A 232 21.33 2.55 -5.12
CA LEU A 232 20.66 3.77 -4.70
C LEU A 232 20.28 4.65 -5.90
N GLU A 233 21.06 4.64 -6.98
CA GLU A 233 20.71 5.33 -8.24
C GLU A 233 19.48 4.68 -8.89
N ILE A 234 19.33 3.35 -8.82
CA ILE A 234 18.10 2.67 -9.24
C ILE A 234 16.91 3.09 -8.37
N CYS A 235 17.09 3.20 -7.05
CA CYS A 235 16.05 3.68 -6.14
C CYS A 235 15.63 5.13 -6.46
N PHE A 236 16.60 6.02 -6.69
CA PHE A 236 16.34 7.39 -7.12
C PHE A 236 15.61 7.45 -8.45
N THR A 237 16.02 6.62 -9.42
CA THR A 237 15.34 6.51 -10.71
C THR A 237 13.89 6.06 -10.54
N MET A 238 13.64 5.08 -9.67
CA MET A 238 12.27 4.65 -9.34
C MET A 238 11.45 5.78 -8.73
N ARG A 239 12.04 6.59 -7.83
CA ARG A 239 11.40 7.79 -7.28
C ARG A 239 11.05 8.81 -8.35
N ASN A 240 11.95 9.07 -9.30
CA ASN A 240 11.68 10.00 -10.40
C ASN A 240 10.54 9.48 -11.28
N ASN A 241 10.56 8.20 -11.64
CA ASN A 241 9.47 7.56 -12.38
C ASN A 241 8.14 7.61 -11.62
N ALA A 242 8.17 7.49 -10.28
CA ALA A 242 6.98 7.60 -9.44
C ALA A 242 6.39 9.03 -9.43
N ALA A 243 7.23 10.06 -9.52
CA ALA A 243 6.84 11.46 -9.49
C ALA A 243 6.37 12.02 -10.84
N HIS A 244 6.68 11.36 -11.97
CA HIS A 244 6.31 11.80 -13.32
C HIS A 244 5.21 10.92 -13.94
N PRO A 245 4.35 11.47 -14.81
CA PRO A 245 3.36 10.66 -15.51
C PRO A 245 4.06 9.64 -16.42
N GLY A 246 3.76 8.35 -16.23
CA GLY A 246 4.33 7.25 -16.99
C GLY A 246 3.45 6.01 -16.91
N GLU A 247 3.52 5.17 -17.94
CA GLU A 247 2.66 3.99 -18.10
C GLU A 247 3.22 2.72 -17.46
N ALA A 248 4.50 2.71 -17.08
CA ALA A 248 5.13 1.57 -16.43
C ALA A 248 4.71 1.52 -14.94
N PRO A 249 3.93 0.52 -14.50
CA PRO A 249 3.47 0.44 -13.12
C PRO A 249 4.61 0.04 -12.19
N ILE A 250 4.60 0.60 -10.97
CA ILE A 250 5.41 0.08 -9.87
C ILE A 250 4.67 -1.12 -9.30
N THR A 251 5.35 -2.25 -9.19
CA THR A 251 4.78 -3.50 -8.65
C THR A 251 5.25 -3.75 -7.22
N GLU A 252 4.59 -4.67 -6.50
CA GLU A 252 5.00 -5.08 -5.15
C GLU A 252 6.47 -5.53 -5.07
N PRO A 253 7.00 -6.38 -5.99
CA PRO A 253 8.43 -6.70 -6.00
C PRO A 253 9.34 -5.49 -6.17
N ASN A 254 8.95 -4.49 -6.97
CA ASN A 254 9.74 -3.27 -7.11
C ASN A 254 9.81 -2.51 -5.79
N LEU A 255 8.67 -2.40 -5.10
CA LEU A 255 8.57 -1.71 -3.82
C LEU A 255 9.40 -2.41 -2.74
N LEU A 256 9.30 -3.73 -2.64
CA LEU A 256 10.07 -4.53 -1.68
C LEU A 256 11.58 -4.39 -1.91
N SER A 257 12.03 -4.44 -3.16
CA SER A 257 13.44 -4.24 -3.51
C SER A 257 13.90 -2.83 -3.13
N PHE A 258 13.08 -1.82 -3.41
CA PHE A 258 13.37 -0.42 -3.06
C PHE A 258 13.58 -0.23 -1.56
N TYR A 259 12.65 -0.69 -0.73
CA TYR A 259 12.76 -0.54 0.73
C TYR A 259 13.83 -1.40 1.36
N SER A 260 14.12 -2.59 0.79
CA SER A 260 15.24 -3.41 1.23
C SER A 260 16.57 -2.67 1.06
N ASP A 261 16.76 -1.98 -0.06
CA ASP A 261 17.99 -1.25 -0.36
C ASP A 261 18.12 -0.03 0.57
N LEU A 262 17.04 0.74 0.74
CA LEU A 262 17.04 1.88 1.68
C LEU A 262 17.32 1.45 3.12
N LYS A 263 16.69 0.37 3.59
CA LYS A 263 16.93 -0.16 4.94
C LYS A 263 18.39 -0.49 5.14
N ILE A 264 18.97 -1.32 4.28
CA ILE A 264 20.33 -1.82 4.47
C ILE A 264 21.37 -0.72 4.26
N MET A 265 21.23 0.09 3.21
CA MET A 265 22.29 1.02 2.78
C MET A 265 22.21 2.39 3.43
N VAL A 266 21.04 2.78 3.93
CA VAL A 266 20.81 4.12 4.48
C VAL A 266 20.46 4.06 5.96
N PHE A 267 19.43 3.31 6.35
CA PHE A 267 18.93 3.34 7.73
C PHE A 267 19.75 2.48 8.70
N ASP A 268 20.17 1.28 8.27
CA ASP A 268 20.95 0.34 9.09
C ASP A 268 22.47 0.52 8.89
N ASN A 269 22.89 1.28 7.88
CA ASN A 269 24.31 1.52 7.59
C ASN A 269 24.98 2.30 8.72
N SER A 270 26.09 1.78 9.23
CA SER A 270 26.86 2.38 10.32
C SER A 270 27.40 3.77 9.99
N ASP A 271 27.76 4.03 8.74
CA ASP A 271 28.32 5.31 8.32
C ASP A 271 27.25 6.41 8.22
N PHE A 272 25.97 6.03 8.20
CA PHE A 272 24.83 6.95 8.23
C PHE A 272 24.15 7.05 9.62
N LYS A 273 24.80 6.59 10.69
CA LYS A 273 24.27 6.75 12.05
C LYS A 273 24.39 8.22 12.51
N ILE A 274 23.25 8.79 12.90
CA ILE A 274 23.18 10.17 13.40
C ILE A 274 23.52 10.23 14.90
N VAL A 275 23.40 9.13 15.64
CA VAL A 275 23.83 9.01 17.05
C VAL A 275 25.35 8.86 17.15
#